data_AF-A0A8T0K8M8-F1
#
_entry.id   AF-A0A8T0K8M8-F1
#
_cell.length_a   1.000
_cell.length_b   1.000
_cell.length_c   1.000
_cell.angle_alpha   90.00
_cell.angle_beta   90.00
_cell.angle_gamma   90.00
#
_symmetry.space_group_name_H-M   'P 1'
#
loop_
_entity.id
_entity.type
_entity.pdbx_description
1 polymer ?
#
loop_
_entity_poly.entity_id
_entity_poly.type
_entity_poly.pdbx_seq_one_letter_code
_entity_poly.pdbx_strand_id
1 'polypeptide(L)'
;MPFNPGSIEWASLLGACRKHGNVELAVKAANEFLRLEPYNAAPYVMLSNMYASASRWEEAANIKRMMRGRGVKKKPGCSWIEIDKKVHVFVAEDTSHPMIKEIHVYMEELLRKMKQAGYVPDIRWALVNADEVERNEKERRLLNHSEKLAVAFGLISTEEGVPILIVKNLRICCDCHNAIKHISAITGREITVRDTHRFHCFKEGQCSCRDYW
;
A
#
# COMPACT_ATOMS: atom_id res chain seq x y z
N MET A 1 -25.89 -5.41 -17.28
CA MET A 1 -26.13 -3.96 -17.23
C MET A 1 -26.93 -3.57 -18.46
N PRO A 2 -27.96 -2.71 -18.36
CA PRO A 2 -28.85 -2.38 -19.49
C PRO A 2 -28.23 -1.44 -20.54
N PHE A 3 -26.95 -1.07 -20.38
CA PHE A 3 -26.18 -0.24 -21.31
C PHE A 3 -24.75 -0.80 -21.44
N ASN A 4 -24.02 -0.41 -22.49
CA ASN A 4 -22.62 -0.79 -22.72
C ASN A 4 -21.72 0.03 -21.77
N PRO A 5 -21.15 -0.57 -20.70
CA PRO A 5 -20.43 0.21 -19.69
C PRO A 5 -19.07 0.67 -20.23
N GLY A 6 -18.68 1.89 -19.87
CA GLY A 6 -17.35 2.43 -20.16
C GLY A 6 -16.29 1.91 -19.19
N SER A 7 -15.06 2.38 -19.35
CA SER A 7 -13.94 1.95 -18.52
C SER A 7 -14.10 2.32 -17.05
N ILE A 8 -14.78 3.44 -16.75
CA ILE A 8 -15.05 3.90 -15.38
C ILE A 8 -16.00 2.95 -14.65
N GLU A 9 -17.06 2.48 -15.32
CA GLU A 9 -18.02 1.55 -14.75
C GLU A 9 -17.38 0.19 -14.48
N TRP A 10 -16.58 -0.32 -15.42
CA TRP A 10 -15.84 -1.56 -15.22
C TRP A 10 -14.77 -1.44 -14.13
N ALA A 11 -14.07 -0.31 -14.05
CA ALA A 11 -13.14 -0.02 -12.96
C ALA A 11 -13.84 -0.01 -11.60
N SER A 12 -15.04 0.58 -11.53
CA SER A 12 -15.85 0.65 -10.31
C SER A 12 -16.31 -0.74 -9.87
N LEU A 13 -16.81 -1.56 -10.81
CA LEU A 13 -17.21 -2.94 -10.54
C LEU A 13 -16.01 -3.78 -10.11
N LEU A 14 -14.87 -3.65 -10.79
CA LEU A 14 -13.65 -4.36 -10.44
C LEU A 14 -13.16 -4.00 -9.03
N GLY A 15 -13.21 -2.71 -8.66
CA GLY A 15 -12.93 -2.25 -7.31
C GLY A 15 -13.86 -2.84 -6.25
N ALA A 16 -15.16 -2.96 -6.54
CA ALA A 16 -16.12 -3.62 -5.67
C ALA A 16 -15.84 -5.12 -5.53
N CYS A 17 -15.52 -5.81 -6.63
CA CYS A 17 -15.17 -7.24 -6.61
C CYS A 17 -13.94 -7.50 -5.72
N ARG A 18 -12.91 -6.64 -5.80
CA ARG A 18 -11.76 -6.69 -4.90
C ARG A 18 -12.18 -6.54 -3.44
N LYS A 19 -13.04 -5.56 -3.14
CA LYS A 19 -13.51 -5.30 -1.77
C LYS A 19 -14.26 -6.50 -1.17
N HIS A 20 -15.06 -7.18 -1.99
CA HIS A 20 -15.89 -8.31 -1.55
C HIS A 20 -15.23 -9.68 -1.80
N GLY A 21 -14.00 -9.74 -2.31
CA GLY A 21 -13.29 -10.99 -2.60
C GLY A 21 -13.89 -11.84 -3.72
N ASN A 22 -14.75 -11.27 -4.58
CA ASN A 22 -15.37 -12.01 -5.69
C ASN A 22 -14.43 -12.05 -6.90
N VAL A 23 -13.54 -13.06 -6.91
CA VAL A 23 -12.51 -13.22 -7.95
C VAL A 23 -13.12 -13.48 -9.32
N GLU A 24 -14.16 -14.29 -9.42
CA GLU A 24 -14.78 -14.63 -10.71
C GLU A 24 -15.37 -13.41 -11.41
N LEU A 25 -16.11 -12.58 -10.67
CA LEU A 25 -16.68 -11.36 -11.22
C LEU A 25 -15.59 -10.30 -11.51
N ALA A 26 -14.53 -10.25 -10.69
CA ALA A 26 -13.38 -9.40 -10.97
C ALA A 26 -12.72 -9.75 -12.30
N VAL A 27 -12.55 -11.04 -12.62
CA VAL A 27 -11.98 -11.47 -13.91
C VAL A 27 -12.83 -10.98 -15.08
N LYS A 28 -14.16 -11.11 -15.00
CA LYS A 28 -15.07 -10.62 -16.03
C LYS A 28 -14.96 -9.09 -16.19
N ALA A 29 -15.03 -8.35 -15.09
CA ALA A 29 -14.95 -6.90 -15.11
C ALA A 29 -13.60 -6.38 -15.64
N ALA A 30 -12.50 -7.01 -15.23
CA ALA A 30 -11.17 -6.64 -15.68
C ALA A 30 -10.94 -6.97 -17.16
N ASN A 31 -11.48 -8.09 -17.68
CA ASN A 31 -11.38 -8.41 -19.10
C ASN A 31 -12.12 -7.39 -19.97
N GLU A 32 -13.32 -6.96 -19.57
CA GLU A 32 -14.05 -5.89 -20.27
C GLU A 32 -13.32 -4.55 -20.18
N PHE A 33 -12.76 -4.21 -19.01
CA PHE A 33 -11.93 -3.01 -18.87
C PHE A 33 -10.71 -3.08 -19.81
N LEU A 34 -9.97 -4.19 -19.82
CA LEU A 34 -8.80 -4.37 -20.68
C LEU A 34 -9.12 -4.42 -22.17
N ARG A 35 -10.37 -4.71 -22.55
CA ARG A 35 -10.85 -4.58 -23.93
C ARG A 35 -10.96 -3.13 -24.36
N LEU A 36 -11.35 -2.24 -23.44
CA LEU A 36 -11.47 -0.80 -23.67
C LEU A 36 -10.13 -0.07 -23.53
N GLU A 37 -9.33 -0.45 -22.53
CA GLU A 37 -8.05 0.20 -22.21
C GLU A 37 -6.92 -0.85 -22.01
N PRO A 38 -6.41 -1.45 -23.10
CA PRO A 38 -5.48 -2.57 -23.04
C PRO A 38 -4.09 -2.23 -22.46
N TYR A 39 -3.75 -0.95 -22.37
CA TYR A 39 -2.48 -0.47 -21.84
C TYR A 39 -2.59 0.09 -20.41
N ASN A 40 -3.79 0.07 -19.82
CA ASN A 40 -3.99 0.53 -18.46
C ASN A 40 -3.49 -0.52 -17.46
N ALA A 41 -2.50 -0.16 -16.64
CA ALA A 41 -1.90 -1.08 -15.66
C ALA A 41 -2.85 -1.47 -14.50
N ALA A 42 -3.85 -0.63 -14.19
CA ALA A 42 -4.70 -0.81 -13.01
C ALA A 42 -5.47 -2.15 -12.98
N PRO A 43 -6.21 -2.54 -14.05
CA PRO A 43 -6.91 -3.83 -14.07
C PRO A 43 -5.98 -5.04 -13.98
N TYR A 44 -4.81 -5.01 -14.63
CA TYR A 44 -3.82 -6.08 -14.50
C TYR A 44 -3.33 -6.22 -13.05
N VAL A 45 -2.90 -5.11 -12.45
CA VAL A 45 -2.40 -5.11 -11.07
C VAL A 45 -3.47 -5.59 -10.11
N MET A 46 -4.73 -5.18 -10.30
CA MET A 46 -5.82 -5.62 -9.44
C MET A 46 -6.07 -7.12 -9.54
N LEU A 47 -6.14 -7.68 -10.76
CA LEU A 47 -6.28 -9.13 -10.94
C LEU A 47 -5.11 -9.90 -10.35
N SER A 48 -3.87 -9.48 -10.64
CA SER A 48 -2.67 -10.15 -10.10
C SER A 48 -2.70 -10.18 -8.56
N ASN A 49 -3.13 -9.08 -7.92
CA ASN A 49 -3.21 -9.01 -6.46
C ASN A 49 -4.35 -9.87 -5.90
N MET A 50 -5.50 -9.91 -6.58
CA MET A 50 -6.63 -10.75 -6.17
C MET A 50 -6.30 -12.23 -6.29
N TYR A 51 -5.64 -12.65 -7.37
CA TYR A 51 -5.14 -14.01 -7.52
C TYR A 51 -4.12 -14.37 -6.44
N ALA A 52 -3.13 -13.51 -6.20
CA ALA A 52 -2.15 -13.70 -5.13
C ALA A 52 -2.81 -13.83 -3.74
N SER A 53 -3.82 -13.00 -3.45
CA SER A 53 -4.56 -13.04 -2.18
C SER A 53 -5.40 -14.31 -2.01
N ALA A 54 -5.76 -14.97 -3.11
CA ALA A 54 -6.46 -16.25 -3.14
C ALA A 54 -5.50 -17.45 -3.31
N SER A 55 -4.19 -17.25 -3.11
CA SER A 55 -3.13 -18.26 -3.31
C SER A 55 -3.06 -18.85 -4.73
N ARG A 56 -3.57 -18.13 -5.73
CA ARG A 56 -3.59 -18.50 -7.15
C ARG A 56 -2.37 -17.90 -7.87
N TRP A 57 -1.18 -18.39 -7.51
CA TRP A 57 0.08 -17.77 -7.91
C TRP A 57 0.39 -17.88 -9.40
N GLU A 58 0.00 -18.98 -10.05
CA GLU A 58 0.21 -19.17 -11.48
C GLU A 58 -0.62 -18.18 -12.29
N GLU A 59 -1.87 -17.92 -11.90
CA GLU A 59 -2.69 -16.89 -12.52
C GLU A 59 -2.14 -15.49 -12.29
N ALA A 60 -1.62 -15.20 -11.09
CA ALA A 60 -0.91 -13.94 -10.84
C ALA A 60 0.34 -13.79 -11.74
N ALA A 61 1.11 -14.87 -11.93
CA ALA A 61 2.27 -14.89 -12.81
C ALA A 61 1.87 -14.72 -14.29
N ASN A 62 0.74 -15.31 -14.72
CA ASN A 62 0.15 -15.12 -16.04
C ASN A 62 -0.18 -13.66 -16.31
N ILE A 63 -0.84 -12.98 -15.37
CA ILE A 63 -1.15 -11.56 -15.50
C ILE A 63 0.14 -10.72 -15.63
N LYS A 64 1.18 -11.02 -14.83
CA LYS A 64 2.50 -10.36 -14.97
C LYS A 64 3.16 -10.63 -16.32
N ARG A 65 3.03 -11.84 -16.88
CA ARG A 65 3.49 -12.17 -18.24
C ARG A 65 2.76 -11.33 -19.29
N MET A 66 1.43 -11.20 -19.18
CA MET A 66 0.62 -10.39 -20.10
C MET A 66 1.04 -8.92 -20.07
N MET A 67 1.27 -8.35 -18.89
CA MET A 67 1.77 -6.98 -18.74
C MET A 67 3.11 -6.80 -19.46
N ARG A 68 4.07 -7.71 -19.26
CA ARG A 68 5.37 -7.67 -19.93
C ARG A 68 5.23 -7.76 -21.45
N GLY A 69 4.44 -8.71 -21.95
CA GLY A 69 4.20 -8.89 -23.38
C GLY A 69 3.56 -7.69 -24.07
N ARG A 70 2.82 -6.86 -23.33
CA ARG A 70 2.17 -5.64 -23.83
C ARG A 70 2.93 -4.35 -23.50
N GLY A 71 4.11 -4.44 -22.86
CA GLY A 71 4.88 -3.28 -22.42
C GLY A 71 4.21 -2.46 -21.30
N VAL A 72 3.21 -3.00 -20.62
CA VAL A 72 2.46 -2.31 -19.55
C VAL A 72 3.29 -2.33 -18.27
N LYS A 73 3.64 -1.14 -17.78
CA LYS A 73 4.38 -0.96 -16.52
C LYS A 73 3.47 -0.35 -15.45
N LYS A 74 3.47 -0.94 -14.26
CA LYS A 74 2.84 -0.33 -13.07
C LYS A 74 3.75 0.80 -12.56
N LYS A 75 3.16 1.95 -12.19
CA LYS A 75 3.87 2.97 -11.42
C LYS A 75 4.22 2.43 -10.01
N PRO A 76 5.49 2.51 -9.58
CA PRO A 76 5.85 2.10 -8.22
C PRO A 76 5.08 2.92 -7.20
N GLY A 77 4.76 2.31 -6.06
CA GLY A 77 4.19 3.04 -4.93
C GLY A 77 5.29 3.88 -4.29
N CYS A 78 5.07 5.18 -4.15
CA CYS A 78 5.98 6.07 -3.46
C CYS A 78 5.21 6.97 -2.48
N SER A 79 5.85 7.26 -1.37
CA SER A 79 5.39 8.22 -0.37
C SER A 79 6.42 9.34 -0.25
N TRP A 80 5.97 10.55 0.03
CA TRP A 80 6.89 11.66 0.27
C TRP A 80 6.38 12.58 1.36
N ILE A 81 7.33 13.30 1.94
CA ILE A 81 7.16 14.26 3.02
C ILE A 81 8.05 15.46 2.72
N GLU A 82 7.58 16.65 3.08
CA GLU A 82 8.34 17.88 2.97
C GLU A 82 8.77 18.34 4.36
N ILE A 83 10.08 18.46 4.58
CA ILE A 83 10.69 18.96 5.83
C ILE A 83 11.75 19.99 5.41
N ASP A 84 11.79 21.13 6.08
CA ASP A 84 12.74 22.21 5.80
C ASP A 84 12.80 22.61 4.31
N LYS A 85 11.63 22.68 3.66
CA LYS A 85 11.45 22.99 2.23
C LYS A 85 12.11 21.98 1.28
N LYS A 86 12.47 20.80 1.77
CA LYS A 86 13.03 19.71 0.99
C LYS A 86 12.04 18.56 0.93
N VAL A 87 11.79 18.07 -0.28
CA VAL A 87 10.94 16.88 -0.50
C VAL A 87 11.80 15.63 -0.37
N HIS A 88 11.39 14.73 0.51
CA HIS A 88 11.99 13.42 0.73
C HIS A 88 11.06 12.34 0.20
N VAL A 89 11.52 11.59 -0.79
CA VAL A 89 10.73 10.56 -1.48
C VAL A 89 11.22 9.18 -1.05
N PHE A 90 10.28 8.29 -0.75
CA PHE A 90 10.53 6.91 -0.37
C PHE A 90 9.81 5.97 -1.34
N VAL A 91 10.54 4.97 -1.81
CA VAL A 91 10.03 3.85 -2.61
C VAL A 91 10.43 2.57 -1.88
N ALA A 92 9.57 1.56 -1.89
CA ALA A 92 9.94 0.27 -1.29
C ALA A 92 11.20 -0.29 -1.95
N GLU A 93 12.12 -0.84 -1.14
CA GLU A 93 13.43 -1.38 -1.55
C GLU A 93 14.45 -0.35 -2.07
N ASP A 94 14.08 0.93 -2.14
CA ASP A 94 15.02 2.00 -2.47
C ASP A 94 15.89 2.37 -1.27
N THR A 95 17.21 2.41 -1.49
CA THR A 95 18.22 2.70 -0.49
C THR A 95 18.98 4.01 -0.75
N SER A 96 18.51 4.82 -1.70
CA SER A 96 19.16 6.07 -2.12
C SER A 96 19.09 7.20 -1.09
N HIS A 97 18.17 7.14 -0.12
CA HIS A 97 18.00 8.19 0.86
C HIS A 97 19.21 8.26 1.83
N PRO A 98 19.81 9.44 2.09
CA PRO A 98 21.01 9.56 2.92
C PRO A 98 20.87 8.99 4.33
N MET A 99 19.68 9.10 4.92
CA MET A 99 19.36 8.60 6.27
C MET A 99 18.68 7.21 6.29
N ILE A 100 18.77 6.44 5.19
CA ILE A 100 18.00 5.19 5.08
C ILE A 100 18.34 4.18 6.19
N LYS A 101 19.59 4.18 6.68
CA LYS A 101 20.03 3.26 7.73
C LYS A 101 19.36 3.60 9.07
N GLU A 102 19.36 4.88 9.41
CA GLU A 102 18.73 5.43 10.62
C GLU A 102 17.22 5.19 10.60
N ILE A 103 16.58 5.40 9.44
CA ILE A 103 15.15 5.14 9.24
C ILE A 103 14.85 3.65 9.48
N HIS A 104 15.63 2.73 8.92
CA HIS A 104 15.41 1.30 9.13
C HIS A 104 15.61 0.88 10.59
N VAL A 105 16.65 1.37 11.27
CA VAL A 105 16.88 1.08 12.69
C VAL A 105 15.70 1.56 13.54
N TYR A 106 15.21 2.77 13.29
CA TYR A 106 14.06 3.30 14.01
C TYR A 106 12.76 2.55 13.69
N MET A 107 12.57 2.11 12.43
CA MET A 107 11.43 1.29 12.05
C MET A 107 11.42 -0.07 12.74
N GLU A 108 12.57 -0.71 12.95
CA GLU A 108 12.68 -1.95 13.73
C GLU A 108 12.30 -1.72 15.21
N GLU A 109 12.73 -0.59 15.79
CA GLU A 109 12.32 -0.21 17.15
C GLU A 109 10.80 0.01 17.25
N LEU A 110 10.23 0.76 16.30
CA LEU A 110 8.78 0.97 16.20
C LEU A 110 8.04 -0.35 16.01
N LEU A 111 8.54 -1.27 15.18
CA LEU A 111 7.93 -2.58 14.98
C LEU A 111 7.84 -3.36 16.29
N ARG A 112 8.90 -3.36 17.10
CA ARG A 112 8.89 -3.99 18.43
C ARG A 112 7.82 -3.38 19.33
N LYS A 113 7.73 -2.04 19.41
CA LYS A 113 6.71 -1.34 20.22
C LYS A 113 5.30 -1.60 19.70
N MET A 114 5.10 -1.58 18.38
CA MET A 114 3.83 -1.89 17.73
C MET A 114 3.36 -3.30 18.07
N LYS A 115 4.23 -4.31 17.95
CA LYS A 115 3.89 -5.70 18.30
C LYS A 115 3.52 -5.85 19.78
N GLN A 116 4.21 -5.15 20.69
CA GLN A 116 3.85 -5.11 22.12
C GLN A 116 2.48 -4.45 22.36
N ALA A 117 2.10 -3.48 21.52
CA ALA A 117 0.80 -2.83 21.54
C ALA A 117 -0.29 -3.57 20.73
N GLY A 118 -0.05 -4.81 20.30
CA GLY A 118 -1.02 -5.66 19.61
C GLY A 118 -1.08 -5.53 18.09
N TYR A 119 -0.12 -4.84 17.45
CA TYR A 119 -0.01 -4.84 15.99
C TYR A 119 0.38 -6.23 15.48
N VAL A 120 -0.44 -6.77 14.57
CA VAL A 120 -0.17 -8.00 13.85
C VAL A 120 0.01 -7.67 12.36
N PRO A 121 1.20 -7.87 11.77
CA PRO A 121 1.42 -7.63 10.35
C PRO A 121 0.49 -8.48 9.48
N ASP A 122 -0.22 -7.84 8.55
CA ASP A 122 -1.08 -8.55 7.60
C ASP A 122 -0.27 -8.97 6.37
N ILE A 123 0.35 -10.16 6.45
CA ILE A 123 1.26 -10.71 5.43
C ILE A 123 0.64 -10.88 4.05
N ARG A 124 -0.68 -10.82 3.91
CA ARG A 124 -1.37 -10.78 2.59
C ARG A 124 -0.94 -9.55 1.78
N TRP A 125 -0.55 -8.47 2.44
CA TRP A 125 -0.08 -7.24 1.80
C TRP A 125 1.40 -7.25 1.42
N ALA A 126 2.15 -8.30 1.77
CA ALA A 126 3.52 -8.45 1.29
C ALA A 126 3.57 -8.78 -0.21
N LEU A 127 2.44 -9.27 -0.77
CA LEU A 127 2.25 -9.57 -2.21
C LEU A 127 3.34 -10.49 -2.81
N VAL A 128 3.83 -11.44 -2.01
CA VAL A 128 4.83 -12.45 -2.38
C VAL A 128 4.27 -13.84 -2.19
N ASN A 129 4.78 -14.80 -2.96
CA ASN A 129 4.32 -16.19 -2.93
C ASN A 129 4.37 -16.74 -1.49
N ALA A 130 3.25 -17.26 -1.01
CA ALA A 130 3.10 -17.70 0.37
C ALA A 130 4.00 -18.91 0.69
N ASP A 131 4.26 -19.76 -0.30
CA ASP A 131 4.92 -21.05 -0.11
C ASP A 131 6.44 -20.99 -0.28
N GLU A 132 6.96 -19.91 -0.88
CA GLU A 132 8.40 -19.74 -1.16
C GLU A 132 9.10 -18.81 -0.18
N VAL A 133 8.34 -18.02 0.58
CA VAL A 133 8.89 -16.94 1.41
C VAL A 133 8.47 -17.14 2.85
N GLU A 134 9.45 -17.30 3.73
CA GLU A 134 9.25 -17.40 5.17
C GLU A 134 8.46 -16.20 5.71
N ARG A 135 7.67 -16.43 6.76
CA ARG A 135 6.84 -15.38 7.37
C ARG A 135 7.64 -14.14 7.75
N ASN A 136 8.85 -14.32 8.30
CA ASN A 136 9.70 -13.22 8.74
C ASN A 136 10.11 -12.29 7.57
N GLU A 137 10.41 -12.87 6.41
CA GLU A 137 10.76 -12.10 5.21
C GLU A 137 9.53 -11.32 4.68
N LYS A 138 8.32 -11.88 4.79
CA LYS A 138 7.07 -11.14 4.46
C LYS A 138 6.86 -9.93 5.37
N GLU A 139 7.08 -10.10 6.67
CA GLU A 139 6.98 -9.00 7.64
C GLU A 139 8.02 -7.91 7.37
N ARG A 140 9.25 -8.29 7.02
CA ARG A 140 10.30 -7.34 6.64
C ARG A 140 9.93 -6.52 5.40
N ARG A 141 9.32 -7.14 4.39
CA ARG A 141 8.83 -6.42 3.20
C ARG A 141 7.74 -5.41 3.54
N LEU A 142 6.81 -5.79 4.43
CA LEU A 142 5.80 -4.86 4.94
C LEU A 142 6.41 -3.69 5.69
N LEU A 143 7.50 -3.91 6.43
CA LEU A 143 8.21 -2.85 7.15
C LEU A 143 8.80 -1.82 6.18
N ASN A 144 9.25 -2.27 5.01
CA ASN A 144 9.85 -1.45 3.96
C ASN A 144 8.83 -0.74 3.05
N HIS A 145 7.54 -0.76 3.40
CA HIS A 145 6.57 0.04 2.67
C HIS A 145 6.87 1.55 2.81
N SER A 146 6.83 2.25 1.69
CA SER A 146 7.17 3.68 1.58
C SER A 146 6.45 4.58 2.59
N GLU A 147 5.20 4.27 2.94
CA GLU A 147 4.39 4.98 3.94
C GLU A 147 5.04 4.94 5.31
N LYS A 148 5.50 3.76 5.74
CA LYS A 148 6.14 3.57 7.04
C LYS A 148 7.51 4.23 7.09
N LEU A 149 8.29 4.11 6.01
CA LEU A 149 9.58 4.79 5.88
C LEU A 149 9.42 6.32 5.97
N ALA A 150 8.43 6.89 5.29
CA ALA A 150 8.13 8.32 5.35
C ALA A 150 7.67 8.76 6.76
N VAL A 151 6.86 7.95 7.46
CA VAL A 151 6.47 8.20 8.85
C VAL A 151 7.69 8.18 9.77
N ALA A 152 8.54 7.15 9.70
CA ALA A 152 9.74 7.08 10.52
C ALA A 152 10.68 8.24 10.27
N PHE A 153 10.91 8.61 9.00
CA PHE A 153 11.70 9.79 8.69
C PHE A 153 11.08 11.05 9.29
N GLY A 154 9.76 11.24 9.14
CA GLY A 154 9.04 12.35 9.76
C GLY A 154 9.25 12.42 11.28
N LEU A 155 9.17 11.27 11.98
CA LEU A 155 9.36 11.18 13.43
C LEU A 155 10.80 11.47 13.86
N ILE A 156 11.80 11.05 13.09
CA ILE A 156 13.22 11.30 13.37
C ILE A 156 13.56 12.78 13.14
N SER A 157 13.01 13.37 12.07
CA SER A 157 13.45 14.67 11.57
C SER A 157 12.63 15.85 12.08
N THR A 158 11.64 15.65 12.94
CA THR A 158 10.80 16.74 13.49
C THR A 158 10.62 16.62 15.00
N GLU A 159 10.56 17.77 15.67
CA GLU A 159 10.36 17.86 17.12
C GLU A 159 9.04 17.23 17.58
N GLU A 160 9.01 16.80 18.85
CA GLU A 160 7.82 16.23 19.49
C GLU A 160 6.61 17.19 19.38
N GLY A 161 5.43 16.63 19.13
CA GLY A 161 4.20 17.41 18.94
C GLY A 161 3.99 18.02 17.54
N VAL A 162 5.03 18.13 16.70
CA VAL A 162 4.87 18.65 15.32
C VAL A 162 4.01 17.67 14.47
N PRO A 163 2.97 18.11 13.76
CA PRO A 163 2.21 17.19 12.89
C PRO A 163 3.05 16.69 11.71
N ILE A 164 2.87 15.42 11.33
CA ILE A 164 3.55 14.81 10.18
C ILE A 164 2.57 14.72 9.01
N LEU A 165 2.94 15.24 7.84
CA LEU A 165 2.13 15.15 6.62
C LEU A 165 2.86 14.33 5.55
N ILE A 166 2.22 13.26 5.10
CA ILE A 166 2.73 12.36 4.07
C ILE A 166 1.76 12.32 2.90
N VAL A 167 2.30 12.29 1.70
CA VAL A 167 1.53 12.08 0.48
C VAL A 167 1.93 10.77 -0.17
N LYS A 168 0.94 10.00 -0.63
CA LYS A 168 1.08 8.72 -1.29
C LYS A 168 0.45 8.77 -2.69
N ASN A 169 1.16 8.25 -3.70
CA ASN A 169 0.67 8.20 -5.09
C ASN A 169 -0.32 7.05 -5.40
N LEU A 170 -0.60 6.18 -4.43
CA LEU A 170 -1.52 5.05 -4.48
C LEU A 170 -2.44 5.10 -3.24
N ARG A 171 -3.52 4.34 -3.24
CA ARG A 171 -4.30 4.09 -2.02
C ARG A 171 -3.41 3.40 -0.97
N ILE A 172 -3.50 3.83 0.29
CA ILE A 172 -2.80 3.18 1.40
C ILE A 172 -3.25 1.71 1.54
N CYS A 173 -2.32 0.80 1.84
CA CYS A 173 -2.69 -0.59 2.14
C CYS A 173 -3.20 -0.74 3.58
N CYS A 174 -3.97 -1.80 3.86
CA CYS A 174 -4.54 -2.00 5.19
C CYS A 174 -3.48 -2.13 6.28
N ASP A 175 -2.38 -2.82 5.95
CA ASP A 175 -1.28 -3.03 6.88
C ASP A 175 -0.58 -1.71 7.26
N CYS A 176 -0.28 -0.84 6.28
CA CYS A 176 0.25 0.50 6.56
C CYS A 176 -0.74 1.35 7.35
N HIS A 177 -2.02 1.33 6.97
CA HIS A 177 -3.05 2.07 7.70
C HIS A 177 -3.11 1.65 9.17
N ASN A 178 -3.09 0.33 9.44
CA ASN A 178 -3.10 -0.19 10.80
C ASN A 178 -1.81 0.13 11.56
N ALA A 179 -0.65 -0.03 10.92
CA ALA A 179 0.64 0.32 11.52
C ALA A 179 0.68 1.80 11.94
N ILE A 180 0.21 2.72 11.10
CA ILE A 180 0.22 4.16 11.41
C ILE A 180 -0.74 4.49 12.56
N LYS A 181 -1.87 3.79 12.71
CA LYS A 181 -2.68 3.88 13.93
C LYS A 181 -1.83 3.56 15.16
N HIS A 182 -1.17 2.40 15.19
CA HIS A 182 -0.30 2.05 16.33
C HIS A 182 0.82 3.06 16.56
N ILE A 183 1.47 3.54 15.50
CA ILE A 183 2.53 4.56 15.60
C ILE A 183 1.96 5.85 16.24
N SER A 184 0.79 6.32 15.82
CA SER A 184 0.16 7.53 16.41
C SER A 184 -0.16 7.36 17.90
N ALA A 185 -0.57 6.16 18.32
CA ALA A 185 -0.82 5.86 19.73
C ALA A 185 0.47 5.79 20.55
N ILE A 186 1.51 5.16 20.01
CA ILE A 186 2.80 4.97 20.70
C ILE A 186 3.58 6.28 20.84
N THR A 187 3.53 7.13 19.81
CA THR A 187 4.32 8.36 19.75
C THR A 187 3.54 9.60 20.20
N GLY A 188 2.21 9.50 20.33
CA GLY A 188 1.34 10.66 20.55
C GLY A 188 1.30 11.66 19.37
N ARG A 189 1.93 11.34 18.25
CA ARG A 189 2.03 12.25 17.09
C ARG A 189 0.78 12.18 16.23
N GLU A 190 0.32 13.36 15.81
CA GLU A 190 -0.67 13.48 14.75
C GLU A 190 0.00 13.26 13.39
N ILE A 191 -0.46 12.24 12.67
CA ILE A 191 0.09 11.85 11.38
C ILE A 191 -1.05 11.95 10.36
N THR A 192 -0.86 12.70 9.28
CA THR A 192 -1.81 12.75 8.17
C THR A 192 -1.20 12.11 6.94
N VAL A 193 -1.92 11.18 6.33
CA VAL A 193 -1.55 10.57 5.05
C VAL A 193 -2.60 10.91 4.00
N ARG A 194 -2.20 11.66 2.97
CA ARG A 194 -3.03 11.88 1.78
C ARG A 194 -2.73 10.80 0.76
N ASP A 195 -3.72 9.97 0.46
CA ASP A 195 -3.64 8.97 -0.61
C ASP A 195 -4.44 9.42 -1.85
N THR A 196 -4.62 8.53 -2.82
CA THR A 196 -5.36 8.85 -4.06
C THR A 196 -6.87 9.02 -3.86
N HIS A 197 -7.42 8.61 -2.72
CA HIS A 197 -8.85 8.66 -2.43
C HIS A 197 -9.22 9.73 -1.41
N ARG A 198 -8.42 9.92 -0.35
CA ARG A 198 -8.74 10.81 0.77
C ARG A 198 -7.53 11.14 1.64
N PHE A 199 -7.80 11.94 2.66
CA PHE A 199 -6.91 12.16 3.80
C PHE A 199 -7.26 11.17 4.91
N HIS A 200 -6.24 10.57 5.49
CA HIS A 200 -6.30 9.75 6.70
C HIS A 200 -5.57 10.51 7.80
N CYS A 201 -6.31 11.00 8.80
CA CYS A 201 -5.73 11.69 9.95
C CYS A 201 -5.67 10.70 11.11
N PHE A 202 -4.46 10.36 11.53
CA PHE A 202 -4.17 9.41 12.58
C PHE A 202 -3.83 10.13 13.87
N LYS A 203 -4.59 9.86 14.93
CA LYS A 203 -4.41 10.43 16.26
C LYS A 203 -4.83 9.42 17.31
N GLU A 204 -3.99 9.22 18.34
CA GLU A 204 -4.28 8.35 19.49
C GLU A 204 -4.75 6.93 19.09
N GLY A 205 -4.18 6.35 18.03
CA GLY A 205 -4.56 5.01 17.58
C GLY A 205 -5.79 4.93 16.70
N GLN A 206 -6.41 6.06 16.37
CA GLN A 206 -7.60 6.13 15.54
C GLN A 206 -7.31 6.85 14.22
N CYS A 207 -8.08 6.52 13.19
CA CYS A 207 -8.04 7.22 11.91
C CYS A 207 -9.39 7.89 11.62
N SER A 208 -9.35 9.11 11.07
CA SER A 208 -10.54 9.86 10.64
C SER A 208 -11.43 9.11 9.63
N CYS A 209 -10.89 8.12 8.91
CA CYS A 209 -11.66 7.31 7.97
C CYS A 209 -12.53 6.22 8.63
N ARG A 210 -12.40 6.01 9.95
CA ARG A 210 -13.12 4.97 10.73
C ARG A 210 -13.01 3.58 10.13
N ASP A 211 -11.84 3.24 9.61
CA ASP A 211 -11.57 1.97 8.95
C ASP A 211 -12.43 1.72 7.67
N TYR A 212 -13.02 2.77 7.10
CA TYR A 212 -13.57 2.77 5.75
C TYR A 212 -12.50 3.24 4.76
N TRP A 213 -11.32 2.61 4.79
CA TRP A 213 -10.20 2.89 3.89
C TRP A 213 -10.53 2.49 2.47
#